data_AF-G2P5F0-F1
#
_entry.id   AF-G2P5F0-F1
#
_cell.length_a   1.000
_cell.length_b   1.000
_cell.length_c   1.000
_cell.angle_alpha   90.00
_cell.angle_beta   90.00
_cell.angle_gamma   90.00
#
_symmetry.space_group_name_H-M   'P 1'
#
loop_
_entity.id
_entity.type
_entity.pdbx_description
1 polymer ?
#
loop_
_entity_poly.entity_id
_entity_poly.type
_entity_poly.pdbx_seq_one_letter_code
_entity_poly.pdbx_strand_id
1 'polypeptide(L)'
;MTTVNQTASAPPTDAPAVLAEISGMLRTMLDEYGLDEIEVTMQTRFTQDLELESIDLVALAGSLEARYGRQVNFAEFVAGLELDEIIDLAVGQLVEYVVRSLRAAGES
;
A
#
# COMPACT_ATOMS: atom_id res chain seq x y z
N MET A 1 -30.91 -10.31 -2.05
CA MET A 1 -29.87 -9.60 -1.29
C MET A 1 -28.76 -9.25 -2.27
N THR A 2 -28.56 -7.95 -2.43
CA THR A 2 -27.50 -7.19 -3.10
C THR A 2 -26.85 -7.75 -4.38
N THR A 3 -27.27 -7.19 -5.51
CA THR A 3 -26.61 -7.22 -6.81
C THR A 3 -25.19 -6.63 -6.70
N VAL A 4 -24.18 -7.42 -7.06
CA VAL A 4 -22.83 -6.94 -7.35
C VAL A 4 -22.83 -6.33 -8.75
N ASN A 5 -23.01 -5.01 -8.84
CA ASN A 5 -22.82 -4.30 -10.10
C ASN A 5 -21.34 -3.98 -10.27
N GLN A 6 -20.66 -4.83 -11.04
CA GLN A 6 -19.34 -4.56 -11.61
C GLN A 6 -19.46 -3.33 -12.53
N THR A 7 -19.03 -2.18 -12.05
CA THR A 7 -18.55 -1.10 -12.91
C THR A 7 -17.06 -1.34 -13.14
N ALA A 8 -16.67 -1.44 -14.41
CA ALA A 8 -15.32 -1.11 -14.82
C ALA A 8 -15.03 0.32 -14.28
N SER A 9 -14.19 0.47 -13.27
CA SER A 9 -14.13 1.70 -12.49
C SER A 9 -12.70 2.06 -12.15
N ALA A 10 -12.41 3.36 -12.21
CA ALA A 10 -11.17 4.02 -11.81
C ALA A 10 -10.50 3.39 -10.57
N PRO A 11 -9.15 3.53 -10.43
CA PRO A 11 -8.47 3.05 -9.23
C PRO A 11 -9.22 3.52 -7.97
N PRO A 12 -9.52 2.61 -7.04
CA PRO A 12 -10.25 2.96 -5.83
C PRO A 12 -9.52 4.12 -5.15
N THR A 13 -10.20 5.24 -4.96
CA THR A 13 -9.65 6.42 -4.29
C THR A 13 -10.05 6.43 -2.80
N ASP A 14 -10.79 5.43 -2.36
CA ASP A 14 -11.25 5.28 -0.97
C ASP A 14 -10.18 4.56 -0.12
N ALA A 15 -9.87 5.11 1.05
CA ALA A 15 -8.94 4.52 2.02
C ALA A 15 -9.19 3.03 2.32
N PRO A 16 -10.42 2.56 2.62
CA PRO A 16 -10.65 1.14 2.89
C PRO A 16 -10.41 0.23 1.67
N ALA A 17 -10.65 0.72 0.46
CA ALA A 17 -10.43 -0.05 -0.76
C ALA A 17 -8.93 -0.11 -1.12
N VAL A 18 -8.21 1.01 -0.96
CA VAL A 18 -6.75 1.06 -1.09
C VAL A 18 -6.08 0.16 -0.05
N LEU A 19 -6.56 0.18 1.20
CA LEU A 19 -6.07 -0.73 2.25
C LEU A 19 -6.27 -2.19 1.83
N ALA A 20 -7.45 -2.57 1.36
CA ALA A 20 -7.71 -3.95 0.94
C ALA A 20 -6.78 -4.40 -0.20
N GLU A 21 -6.52 -3.52 -1.18
CA GLU A 21 -5.58 -3.79 -2.27
C GLU A 21 -4.14 -3.95 -1.76
N ILE A 22 -3.67 -3.01 -0.92
CA ILE A 22 -2.31 -3.05 -0.36
C ILE A 22 -2.13 -4.28 0.54
N SER A 23 -3.10 -4.57 1.41
CA SER A 23 -3.10 -5.78 2.22
C SER A 23 -3.07 -7.04 1.37
N GLY A 24 -3.75 -7.07 0.23
CA GLY A 24 -3.68 -8.19 -0.73
C GLY A 24 -2.30 -8.35 -1.36
N MET A 25 -1.65 -7.24 -1.76
CA MET A 25 -0.29 -7.27 -2.28
C MET A 25 0.72 -7.73 -1.22
N LEU A 26 0.61 -7.20 0.00
CA LEU A 26 1.45 -7.58 1.12
C LEU A 26 1.28 -9.06 1.45
N ARG A 27 0.04 -9.57 1.51
CA ARG A 27 -0.23 -11.00 1.69
C ARG A 27 0.43 -11.87 0.63
N THR A 28 0.39 -11.44 -0.63
CA THR A 28 1.07 -12.16 -1.72
C THR A 28 2.59 -12.20 -1.51
N MET A 29 3.20 -11.11 -1.02
CA MET A 29 4.62 -11.09 -0.67
C MET A 29 4.92 -11.95 0.57
N LEU A 30 4.06 -11.88 1.58
CA LEU A 30 4.18 -12.61 2.84
C LEU A 30 3.94 -14.12 2.67
N ASP A 31 3.17 -14.55 1.67
CA ASP A 31 2.96 -15.95 1.30
C ASP A 31 4.28 -16.65 0.97
N GLU A 32 5.22 -15.97 0.28
CA GLU A 32 6.56 -16.52 0.01
C GLU A 32 7.35 -16.81 1.30
N TYR A 33 7.03 -16.09 2.39
CA TYR A 33 7.63 -16.26 3.71
C TYR A 33 6.77 -17.13 4.65
N GLY A 34 5.60 -17.61 4.21
CA GLY A 34 4.65 -18.36 5.03
C GLY A 34 3.92 -17.52 6.09
N LEU A 35 3.77 -16.22 5.84
CA LEU A 35 3.21 -15.23 6.77
C LEU A 35 1.83 -14.66 6.31
N ASP A 36 1.12 -15.36 5.42
CA ASP A 36 -0.19 -14.93 4.90
C ASP A 36 -1.30 -14.84 5.98
N GLU A 37 -1.12 -15.52 7.12
CA GLU A 37 -2.05 -15.48 8.26
C GLU A 37 -1.98 -14.16 9.05
N ILE A 38 -1.01 -13.27 8.77
CA ILE A 38 -0.87 -11.99 9.48
C ILE A 38 -1.99 -11.02 9.07
N GLU A 39 -2.67 -10.47 10.07
CA GLU A 39 -3.70 -9.47 9.85
C GLU A 39 -3.09 -8.09 9.56
N VAL A 40 -3.08 -7.71 8.27
CA VAL A 40 -2.66 -6.38 7.83
C VAL A 40 -3.76 -5.34 8.07
N THR A 41 -3.55 -4.46 9.05
CA THR A 41 -4.45 -3.34 9.40
C THR A 41 -3.79 -1.99 9.14
N MET A 42 -4.50 -0.87 9.34
CA MET A 42 -3.89 0.47 9.24
C MET A 42 -2.81 0.74 10.29
N GLN A 43 -2.79 -0.02 11.39
CA GLN A 43 -1.82 0.13 12.47
C GLN A 43 -0.62 -0.83 12.31
N THR A 44 -0.71 -1.77 11.38
CA THR A 44 0.37 -2.70 11.03
C THR A 44 1.56 -1.94 10.49
N ARG A 45 2.75 -2.27 11.01
CA ARG A 45 4.03 -1.63 10.67
C ARG A 45 4.82 -2.50 9.72
N PHE A 46 5.38 -1.93 8.66
CA PHE A 46 6.10 -2.72 7.66
C PHE A 46 7.33 -3.42 8.25
N THR A 47 8.16 -2.72 9.01
CA THR A 47 9.39 -3.30 9.57
C THR A 47 9.17 -4.00 10.90
N GLN A 48 8.20 -3.58 11.73
CA GLN A 48 8.00 -4.15 13.07
C GLN A 48 7.00 -5.31 13.13
N ASP A 49 5.93 -5.26 12.32
CA ASP A 49 4.86 -6.25 12.36
C ASP A 49 4.99 -7.25 11.21
N LEU A 50 5.39 -6.76 10.03
CA LEU A 50 5.60 -7.59 8.84
C LEU A 50 7.06 -7.99 8.61
N GLU A 51 7.97 -7.52 9.48
CA GLU A 51 9.41 -7.78 9.41
C GLU A 51 10.04 -7.52 8.03
N LEU A 52 9.45 -6.60 7.24
CA LEU A 52 9.93 -6.28 5.90
C LEU A 52 11.28 -5.57 5.96
N GLU A 53 12.21 -6.04 5.12
CA GLU A 53 13.50 -5.39 4.96
C GLU A 53 13.38 -4.15 4.03
N SER A 54 14.41 -3.32 4.03
CA SER A 54 14.50 -2.19 3.10
C SER A 54 14.35 -2.60 1.63
N ILE A 55 14.72 -3.84 1.28
CA ILE A 55 14.62 -4.39 -0.06
C ILE A 55 13.16 -4.72 -0.41
N ASP A 56 12.42 -5.33 0.52
CA ASP A 56 10.99 -5.61 0.33
C ASP A 56 10.18 -4.33 0.16
N LEU A 57 10.54 -3.25 0.87
CA LEU A 57 9.92 -1.94 0.68
C LEU A 57 10.13 -1.40 -0.75
N VAL A 58 11.31 -1.60 -1.34
CA VAL A 58 11.59 -1.21 -2.73
C VAL A 58 10.80 -2.09 -3.71
N ALA A 59 10.66 -3.40 -3.43
CA ALA A 59 9.84 -4.30 -4.23
C ALA A 59 8.34 -3.92 -4.16
N LEU A 60 7.86 -3.55 -2.96
CA LEU A 60 6.52 -3.03 -2.74
C LEU A 60 6.32 -1.72 -3.53
N ALA A 61 7.31 -0.82 -3.52
CA ALA A 61 7.31 0.41 -4.32
C ALA A 61 7.04 0.12 -5.80
N GLY A 62 7.78 -0.85 -6.37
CA GLY A 62 7.64 -1.24 -7.76
C GLY A 62 6.27 -1.85 -8.05
N SER A 63 5.71 -2.63 -7.12
CA SER A 63 4.37 -3.22 -7.25
C SER A 63 3.27 -2.15 -7.22
N LEU A 64 3.41 -1.16 -6.33
CA LEU A 64 2.52 -0.01 -6.25
C LEU A 64 2.59 0.85 -7.51
N GLU A 65 3.80 1.15 -8.01
CA GLU A 65 3.98 1.92 -9.25
C GLU A 65 3.43 1.16 -10.46
N ALA A 66 3.59 -0.16 -10.54
CA ALA A 66 2.99 -0.97 -11.60
C ALA A 66 1.45 -0.94 -11.57
N ARG A 67 0.85 -0.88 -10.36
CA ARG A 67 -0.60 -0.88 -10.17
C ARG A 67 -1.26 0.49 -10.34
N TYR A 68 -0.70 1.51 -9.70
CA TYR A 68 -1.21 2.88 -9.64
C TYR A 68 -0.51 3.83 -10.62
N GLY A 69 0.52 3.36 -11.31
CA GLY A 69 1.32 4.15 -12.23
C GLY A 69 2.10 5.27 -11.54
N ARG A 70 2.38 6.31 -12.31
CA ARG A 70 3.11 7.51 -11.87
C ARG A 70 2.32 8.40 -10.91
N GLN A 71 1.08 8.04 -10.59
CA GLN A 71 0.24 8.77 -9.64
C GLN A 71 0.75 8.56 -8.20
N VAL A 72 1.28 7.38 -7.89
CA VAL A 72 1.81 7.01 -6.57
C VAL A 72 3.31 6.75 -6.70
N ASN A 73 4.13 7.60 -6.10
CA ASN A 73 5.58 7.43 -6.10
C ASN A 73 6.07 7.06 -4.70
N PHE A 74 5.94 5.77 -4.35
CA PHE A 74 6.37 5.30 -3.03
C PHE A 74 7.88 5.45 -2.83
N ALA A 75 8.69 5.32 -3.89
CA ALA A 75 10.12 5.54 -3.80
C ALA A 75 10.47 6.99 -3.39
N GLU A 76 9.76 7.97 -3.94
CA GLU A 76 9.90 9.37 -3.53
C GLU A 76 9.42 9.59 -2.08
N PHE A 77 8.31 8.96 -1.70
CA PHE A 77 7.79 9.02 -0.34
C PHE A 77 8.80 8.47 0.68
N VAL A 78 9.33 7.27 0.47
CA VAL A 78 10.33 6.65 1.35
C VAL A 78 11.65 7.42 1.33
N ALA A 79 12.07 7.97 0.19
CA ALA A 79 13.28 8.79 0.11
C ALA A 79 13.18 10.10 0.91
N GLY A 80 11.97 10.55 1.23
CA GLY A 80 11.72 11.70 2.10
C GLY A 80 11.66 11.37 3.59
N LEU A 81 11.62 10.08 3.97
CA LEU A 81 11.54 9.63 5.35
C LEU A 81 12.92 9.41 5.98
N GLU A 82 13.05 9.73 7.25
CA GLU A 82 14.22 9.34 8.04
C GLU A 82 14.19 7.85 8.41
N LEU A 83 15.34 7.28 8.81
CA LEU A 83 15.42 5.87 9.22
C LEU A 83 14.41 5.52 10.32
N ASP A 84 14.24 6.42 11.30
CA ASP A 84 13.27 6.25 12.39
C ASP A 84 11.82 6.21 11.86
N GLU A 85 11.50 7.07 10.89
CA GLU A 85 10.18 7.11 10.24
C GLU A 85 9.93 5.88 9.36
N ILE A 86 10.96 5.34 8.71
CA ILE A 86 10.85 4.10 7.94
C ILE A 86 10.54 2.91 8.87
N ILE A 87 11.17 2.88 10.06
CA ILE A 87 10.94 1.81 11.05
C ILE A 87 9.53 1.90 11.65
N ASP A 88 9.03 3.12 11.90
CA ASP A 88 7.67 3.35 12.39
C ASP A 88 6.59 3.31 11.28
N LEU A 89 7.01 3.15 10.01
CA LEU A 89 6.12 3.26 8.87
C LEU A 89 4.97 2.24 8.96
N ALA A 90 3.76 2.79 9.05
CA ALA A 90 2.53 2.00 9.11
C ALA A 90 1.83 1.92 7.76
N VAL A 91 1.10 0.82 7.54
CA VAL A 91 0.26 0.62 6.34
C VAL A 91 -0.77 1.75 6.20
N GLY A 92 -1.30 2.27 7.30
CA GLY A 92 -2.21 3.41 7.29
C GLY A 92 -1.61 4.66 6.64
N GLN A 93 -0.32 4.96 6.90
CA GLN A 93 0.36 6.11 6.29
C GLN A 93 0.51 5.92 4.78
N LEU A 94 0.84 4.69 4.35
CA LEU A 94 0.89 4.37 2.92
C LEU A 94 -0.48 4.52 2.25
N VAL A 95 -1.55 4.01 2.87
CA VAL A 95 -2.92 4.14 2.36
C VAL A 95 -3.31 5.60 2.20
N GLU A 96 -3.04 6.43 3.21
CA GLU A 96 -3.33 7.87 3.15
C GLU A 96 -2.53 8.56 2.04
N TYR A 97 -1.25 8.22 1.88
CA TYR A 97 -0.41 8.73 0.80
C TYR A 97 -0.98 8.37 -0.58
N VAL A 98 -1.35 7.11 -0.79
CA VAL A 98 -1.93 6.63 -2.05
C VAL A 98 -3.25 7.35 -2.36
N VAL A 99 -4.17 7.43 -1.39
CA VAL A 99 -5.46 8.12 -1.54
C VAL A 99 -5.26 9.58 -1.93
N ARG A 100 -4.35 10.28 -1.24
CA ARG A 100 -4.02 11.69 -1.53
C ARG A 100 -3.47 11.85 -2.95
N SER A 101 -2.55 10.97 -3.35
CA SER A 101 -1.95 10.97 -4.68
C SER A 101 -2.97 10.71 -5.79
N LEU A 102 -3.84 9.72 -5.61
CA LEU A 102 -4.91 9.40 -6.56
C LEU A 102 -5.90 10.55 -6.71
N ARG A 103 -6.26 11.20 -5.59
CA ARG A 103 -7.16 12.36 -5.58
C ARG A 103 -6.53 13.57 -6.28
N ALA A 104 -5.24 13.83 -6.08
CA ALA A 104 -4.54 14.92 -6.75
C ALA A 104 -4.47 14.71 -8.27
N ALA A 105 -4.30 13.47 -8.71
CA ALA A 105 -4.21 13.14 -10.13
C ALA A 105 -5.57 13.16 -10.86
N GLY A 106 -6.69 12.99 -10.15
CA GLY A 106 -8.05 13.09 -10.73
C GLY A 106 -8.55 14.52 -10.97
N GLU A 107 -7.90 15.52 -10.37
CA GLU A 107 -8.27 16.93 -10.47
C GLU A 107 -7.48 17.69 -11.55
N SER A 108 -6.71 16.98 -12.41
CA SER A 108 -5.84 17.54 -13.46
C SER A 108 -6.41 17.44 -14.86
#